data_AF-A0A0D0DYX3-F1
#
_entry.id   AF-A0A0D0DYX3-F1
#
_cell.length_a   1.000
_cell.length_b   1.000
_cell.length_c   1.000
_cell.angle_alpha   90.00
_cell.angle_beta   90.00
_cell.angle_gamma   90.00
#
_symmetry.space_group_name_H-M   'P 1'
#
loop_
_entity.id
_entity.type
_entity.pdbx_description
1 polymer ?
#
loop_
_entity_poly.entity_id
_entity_poly.type
_entity_poly.pdbx_seq_one_letter_code
_entity_poly.pdbx_strand_id
1 'polypeptide(L)'
;QNGLDAQKLNAQFATLTANSTCTDGDQACIAGSFAQCVGGTWTLQACSSGLGCYALPLVAKAGTSLACDTLSDAEARFVAAGVSGG
;
A
#
# COMPACT_ATOMS: atom_id res chain seq x y z
N GLN A 1 3.72 9.20 -13.44
CA GLN A 1 2.38 9.11 -12.81
C GLN A 1 2.35 8.06 -11.70
N ASN A 2 2.75 6.80 -11.96
CA ASN A 2 2.74 5.70 -10.97
C ASN A 2 3.26 6.06 -9.56
N GLY A 3 4.37 6.80 -9.45
CA GLY A 3 4.90 7.24 -8.14
C GLY A 3 3.92 8.13 -7.37
N LEU A 4 3.33 9.13 -8.02
CA LEU A 4 2.33 10.01 -7.42
C LEU A 4 1.05 9.25 -7.05
N ASP A 5 0.64 8.30 -7.90
CA ASP A 5 -0.54 7.47 -7.63
C ASP A 5 -0.33 6.59 -6.39
N ALA A 6 0.86 5.98 -6.28
CA ALA A 6 1.22 5.16 -5.13
C ALA A 6 1.31 5.99 -3.84
N GLN A 7 1.88 7.20 -3.89
CA GLN A 7 1.87 8.13 -2.75
C GLN A 7 0.45 8.50 -2.31
N LYS A 8 -0.43 8.79 -3.28
CA LYS A 8 -1.83 9.09 -3.00
C LYS A 8 -2.54 7.91 -2.33
N LEU A 9 -2.27 6.69 -2.77
CA LEU A 9 -2.80 5.48 -2.15
C LEU A 9 -2.27 5.29 -0.72
N ASN A 10 -0.97 5.43 -0.49
CA ASN A 10 -0.39 5.35 0.86
C ASN A 10 -1.01 6.40 1.80
N ALA A 11 -1.16 7.64 1.32
CA ALA A 11 -1.81 8.70 2.08
C ALA A 11 -3.27 8.37 2.41
N GLN A 12 -4.01 7.79 1.46
CA GLN A 12 -5.37 7.33 1.70
C GLN A 12 -5.39 6.20 2.75
N PHE A 13 -4.52 5.20 2.63
CA PHE A 13 -4.50 4.07 3.55
C PHE A 13 -4.10 4.46 4.97
N ALA A 14 -3.25 5.49 5.13
CA ALA A 14 -2.92 6.05 6.43
C ALA A 14 -4.14 6.62 7.19
N THR A 15 -5.24 6.93 6.49
CA THR A 15 -6.51 7.36 7.10
C THR A 15 -7.44 6.20 7.47
N LEU A 16 -7.14 4.99 7.00
CA LEU A 16 -7.95 3.81 7.24
C LEU A 16 -7.56 3.11 8.54
N THR A 17 -8.54 2.46 9.14
CA THR A 17 -8.36 1.56 10.27
C THR A 17 -9.07 0.25 9.96
N ALA A 18 -8.84 -0.79 10.77
CA ALA A 18 -9.56 -2.06 10.63
C ALA A 18 -11.11 -1.91 10.73
N ASN A 19 -11.59 -0.81 11.34
CA ASN A 19 -13.01 -0.52 11.51
C ASN A 19 -13.59 0.39 10.41
N SER A 20 -12.76 0.86 9.47
CA SER A 20 -13.25 1.67 8.35
C SER A 20 -14.15 0.82 7.46
N THR A 21 -15.23 1.40 6.95
CA THR A 21 -16.09 0.74 5.96
C THR A 21 -15.34 0.51 4.65
N CYS A 22 -15.60 -0.60 3.98
CA CYS A 22 -14.98 -0.94 2.69
C CYS A 22 -15.94 -1.68 1.76
N THR A 23 -15.57 -1.78 0.49
CA THR A 23 -16.31 -2.57 -0.51
C THR A 23 -15.62 -3.93 -0.69
N ASP A 24 -16.41 -5.00 -0.80
CA ASP A 24 -15.87 -6.34 -1.00
C ASP A 24 -14.88 -6.42 -2.16
N GLY A 25 -13.70 -6.98 -1.89
CA GLY A 25 -12.60 -7.07 -2.84
C GLY A 25 -11.64 -5.88 -2.82
N ASP A 26 -11.96 -4.78 -2.13
CA ASP A 26 -11.00 -3.70 -1.90
C ASP A 26 -9.76 -4.23 -1.17
N GLN A 27 -8.60 -3.65 -1.50
CA GLN A 27 -7.31 -3.97 -0.87
C GLN A 27 -6.63 -2.68 -0.41
N ALA A 28 -5.96 -2.75 0.74
CA ALA A 28 -5.30 -1.60 1.34
C ALA A 28 -4.07 -2.02 2.17
N CYS A 29 -3.29 -1.03 2.61
CA CYS A 29 -2.25 -1.21 3.62
C CYS A 29 -2.65 -0.50 4.91
N ILE A 30 -3.24 -1.21 5.87
CA ILE A 30 -3.74 -0.62 7.12
C ILE A 30 -2.76 -0.93 8.24
N ALA A 31 -2.25 0.12 8.90
CA ALA A 31 -1.28 0.00 9.99
C ALA A 31 -0.07 -0.89 9.63
N GLY A 32 0.42 -0.80 8.38
CA GLY A 32 1.53 -1.59 7.87
C GLY A 32 1.20 -3.06 7.57
N SER A 33 -0.04 -3.50 7.75
CA SER A 33 -0.52 -4.84 7.37
C SER A 33 -1.23 -4.80 6.02
N PHE A 34 -1.17 -5.89 5.27
CA PHE A 34 -2.00 -6.06 4.10
C PHE A 34 -3.45 -6.25 4.55
N ALA A 35 -4.39 -5.52 3.96
CA ALA A 35 -5.80 -5.59 4.30
C ALA A 35 -6.62 -5.93 3.06
N GLN A 36 -7.57 -6.84 3.21
CA GLN A 36 -8.57 -7.15 2.18
C GLN A 36 -9.97 -7.01 2.78
N CYS A 37 -10.86 -6.38 2.04
CA CYS A 37 -12.25 -6.26 2.43
C CYS A 37 -13.03 -7.54 2.11
N VAL A 38 -13.66 -8.13 3.13
CA VAL A 38 -14.50 -9.33 3.01
C VAL A 38 -15.78 -9.11 3.83
N GLY A 39 -16.94 -9.12 3.17
CA GLY A 39 -18.23 -8.83 3.81
C GLY A 39 -18.32 -7.41 4.38
N GLY A 40 -17.72 -6.42 3.71
CA GLY A 40 -17.71 -5.01 4.13
C GLY A 40 -16.78 -4.68 5.31
N THR A 41 -15.95 -5.64 5.74
CA THR A 41 -15.02 -5.49 6.86
C THR A 41 -13.57 -5.78 6.42
N TRP A 42 -12.62 -5.00 6.95
CA TRP A 42 -11.20 -5.24 6.68
C TRP A 42 -10.66 -6.44 7.46
N THR A 43 -10.15 -7.42 6.73
CA THR A 43 -9.33 -8.51 7.27
C THR A 43 -7.86 -8.15 7.09
N LEU A 44 -7.13 -7.99 8.20
CA LEU A 44 -5.72 -7.63 8.19
C LEU A 44 -4.85 -8.88 8.29
N GLN A 45 -3.84 -8.96 7.41
CA GLN A 45 -2.77 -9.93 7.43
C GLN A 45 -1.45 -9.18 7.63
N ALA A 46 -0.81 -9.42 8.77
CA ALA A 46 0.49 -8.84 9.05
C ALA A 46 1.54 -9.32 8.04
N CYS A 47 2.41 -8.40 7.61
CA CYS A 47 3.60 -8.74 6.86
C CYS A 47 4.60 -9.50 7.75
N SER A 48 5.53 -10.23 7.13
CA SER A 48 6.63 -10.88 7.86
C SER A 48 7.45 -9.84 8.66
N SER A 49 8.15 -10.31 9.70
CA SER A 49 8.96 -9.44 10.57
C SER A 49 9.91 -8.56 9.77
N GLY A 50 9.94 -7.26 10.10
CA GLY A 50 10.75 -6.25 9.43
C GLY A 50 10.16 -5.68 8.13
N LEU A 51 9.00 -6.18 7.69
CA LEU A 51 8.31 -5.69 6.50
C LEU A 51 7.04 -4.91 6.87
N GLY A 52 6.68 -3.94 6.02
CA GLY A 52 5.41 -3.23 6.05
C GLY A 52 4.71 -3.33 4.70
N CYS A 53 3.38 -3.22 4.69
CA CYS A 53 2.59 -3.11 3.46
C CYS A 53 2.69 -1.69 2.90
N TYR A 54 2.99 -1.58 1.60
CA TYR A 54 3.03 -0.33 0.87
C TYR A 54 2.31 -0.43 -0.47
N ALA A 55 1.68 0.66 -0.92
CA ALA A 55 1.43 0.88 -2.34
C ALA A 55 2.74 1.27 -3.01
N LEU A 56 3.16 0.48 -4.00
CA LEU A 56 4.41 0.65 -4.73
C LEU A 56 4.12 0.97 -6.19
N PRO A 57 4.87 1.90 -6.81
CA PRO A 57 4.75 2.16 -8.24
C PRO A 57 5.24 0.96 -9.05
N LEU A 58 4.51 0.60 -10.10
CA LEU A 58 4.98 -0.42 -11.04
C LEU A 58 6.07 0.17 -11.96
N VAL A 59 7.17 -0.57 -12.13
CA VAL A 59 8.33 -0.14 -12.94
C VAL A 59 8.20 -0.49 -14.42
N ALA A 60 7.53 -1.62 -14.73
CA ALA A 60 7.46 -2.17 -16.09
C ALA A 60 6.13 -1.88 -16.82
N LYS A 61 5.14 -1.34 -16.11
CA LYS A 61 3.80 -1.06 -16.64
C LYS A 61 3.12 0.06 -15.85
N ALA A 62 2.07 0.65 -16.42
CA ALA A 62 1.29 1.66 -15.73
C ALA A 62 0.57 1.08 -14.50
N GLY A 63 0.46 1.89 -13.44
CA GLY A 63 -0.27 1.56 -12.22
C GLY A 63 0.62 1.31 -10.99
N THR A 64 0.00 0.74 -9.96
CA THR A 64 0.58 0.48 -8.64
C THR A 64 0.28 -0.95 -8.20
N SER A 65 0.96 -1.42 -7.16
CA SER A 65 0.72 -2.71 -6.52
C SER A 65 0.88 -2.62 -5.01
N LEU A 66 0.14 -3.43 -4.26
CA LEU A 66 0.35 -3.59 -2.83
C LEU A 66 1.31 -4.74 -2.56
N ALA A 67 2.33 -4.50 -1.74
CA ALA A 67 3.28 -5.53 -1.35
C ALA A 67 3.82 -5.28 0.06
N CYS A 68 4.17 -6.37 0.75
CA CYS A 68 4.99 -6.32 1.94
C CYS A 68 6.45 -6.14 1.54
N ASP A 69 7.08 -5.07 2.01
CA ASP A 69 8.48 -4.77 1.72
C ASP A 69 9.15 -4.06 2.88
N THR A 70 10.45 -3.78 2.76
CA THR A 70 11.15 -2.88 3.69
C THR A 70 10.85 -1.43 3.33
N LEU A 71 10.87 -0.53 4.32
CA LEU A 71 10.74 0.91 4.08
C LEU A 71 11.80 1.41 3.08
N SER A 72 13.05 0.96 3.24
CA SER A 72 14.15 1.36 2.36
C SER A 72 13.94 0.93 0.90
N ASP A 73 13.40 -0.26 0.65
CA ASP A 73 13.13 -0.70 -0.73
C ASP A 73 11.91 0.02 -1.32
N ALA A 74 10.87 0.24 -0.51
CA ALA A 74 9.72 1.05 -0.93
C ALA A 74 10.18 2.45 -1.38
N GLU A 75 10.95 3.15 -0.55
CA GLU A 75 11.52 4.47 -0.86
C GLU A 75 12.37 4.45 -2.13
N ALA A 76 13.23 3.44 -2.29
CA ALA A 76 14.06 3.28 -3.49
C ALA A 76 13.21 3.16 -4.76
N ARG A 77 12.07 2.46 -4.72
CA ARG A 77 11.14 2.36 -5.85
C ARG A 77 10.43 3.67 -6.16
N PHE A 78 10.09 4.47 -5.15
CA PHE A 78 9.54 5.81 -5.36
C PHE A 78 10.56 6.74 -6.03
N VAL A 79 11.81 6.72 -5.55
CA VAL A 79 12.92 7.46 -6.18
C VAL A 79 13.13 7.02 -7.63
N ALA A 80 13.12 5.71 -7.90
CA ALA A 80 13.22 5.17 -9.26
C ALA A 80 12.04 5.57 -10.16
N ALA A 81 10.86 5.80 -9.57
CA ALA A 81 9.68 6.32 -10.26
C ALA A 81 9.70 7.86 -10.46
N GLY A 82 10.79 8.53 -10.06
CA GLY A 82 10.98 9.97 -10.25
C GLY A 82 10.27 10.85 -9.22
N VAL A 83 9.89 10.30 -8.06
CA VAL A 83 9.29 11.04 -6.95
C VAL A 83 10.09 10.82 -5.66
N SER A 84 10.05 11.78 -4.73
CA SER A 84 10.69 11.63 -3.42
C SER A 84 9.68 11.21 -2.36
N GLY A 85 10.05 10.25 -1.51
CA GLY A 85 9.22 9.74 -0.41
C GLY A 85 8.15 8.74 -0.88
N GLY A 86 7.65 7.94 0.06
CA GLY A 86 6.67 6.88 -0.18
C GLY A 86 5.69 6.69 0.95
#